data_AF-A0A4Y1MVS3-F1
#
_entry.id   AF-A0A4Y1MVS3-F1
#
_cell.length_a   1.000
_cell.length_b   1.000
_cell.length_c   1.000
_cell.angle_alpha   90.00
_cell.angle_beta   90.00
_cell.angle_gamma   90.00
#
_symmetry.space_group_name_H-M   'P 1'
#
loop_
_entity.id
_entity.type
_entity.pdbx_description
1 polymer ?
#
loop_
_entity_poly.entity_id
_entity_poly.type
_entity_poly.pdbx_seq_one_letter_code
_entity_poly.pdbx_strand_id
1 'polypeptide(L)'
;MGAINVDIKDLERIVVDTVRGHLAFDGLKSVVVESEEDIDGDAILRVSIVLDEKNEKLDPRKMLALVRHIRASLTEVNESRFPLVSYFDQRDYSALHREAA
;
A
#
# COMPACT_ATOMS: atom_id res chain seq x y z
N MET A 1 -17.29 1.71 21.76
CA MET A 1 -16.45 0.80 20.97
C MET A 1 -15.04 1.36 21.00
N GLY A 2 -14.10 0.67 21.65
CA GLY A 2 -12.72 1.12 21.71
C GLY A 2 -12.08 0.96 20.34
N ALA A 3 -11.43 2.01 19.83
CA ALA A 3 -10.59 1.89 18.66
C ALA A 3 -9.54 0.81 18.97
N ILE A 4 -9.57 -0.29 18.24
CA ILE A 4 -8.42 -1.19 18.22
C ILE A 4 -7.32 -0.37 17.56
N ASN A 5 -6.32 0.00 18.35
CA ASN A 5 -5.18 0.74 17.83
C ASN A 5 -4.33 -0.25 17.04
N VAL A 6 -4.65 -0.42 15.75
CA VAL A 6 -3.93 -1.32 14.85
C VAL A 6 -2.58 -0.69 14.56
N ASP A 7 -1.50 -1.40 14.89
CA ASP A 7 -0.15 -0.91 14.64
C ASP A 7 0.12 -0.83 13.12
N ILE A 8 0.99 0.08 12.71
CA ILE A 8 1.39 0.23 11.30
C ILE A 8 1.88 -1.09 10.72
N LYS A 9 2.61 -1.89 11.50
CA LYS A 9 3.08 -3.22 11.06
C LYS A 9 1.95 -4.20 10.76
N ASP A 10 0.85 -4.13 11.51
CA ASP A 10 -0.34 -4.94 11.24
C ASP A 10 -1.03 -4.45 9.96
N LEU A 11 -1.10 -3.13 9.75
CA LEU A 11 -1.62 -2.55 8.51
C LEU A 11 -0.78 -2.96 7.29
N GLU A 12 0.55 -2.90 7.39
CA GLU A 12 1.46 -3.39 6.36
C GLU A 12 1.17 -4.84 5.99
N ARG A 13 1.03 -5.72 6.98
CA ARG A 13 0.70 -7.14 6.74
C ARG A 13 -0.65 -7.29 6.03
N ILE A 14 -1.68 -6.58 6.49
CA ILE A 14 -3.02 -6.61 5.87
C ILE A 14 -2.95 -6.17 4.41
N VAL A 15 -2.21 -5.09 4.12
CA VAL A 15 -2.05 -4.61 2.75
C VAL A 15 -1.26 -5.63 1.91
N VAL A 16 -0.18 -6.21 2.43
CA VAL A 16 0.58 -7.27 1.71
C VAL A 16 -0.33 -8.44 1.35
N ASP A 17 -1.11 -8.95 2.29
CA ASP A 17 -2.01 -10.09 2.07
C ASP A 17 -3.08 -9.75 1.03
N THR A 18 -3.63 -8.54 1.10
CA THR A 18 -4.60 -8.02 0.12
C THR A 18 -4.00 -7.93 -1.27
N VAL A 19 -2.79 -7.36 -1.40
CA VAL A 19 -2.09 -7.22 -2.69
C VAL A 19 -1.81 -8.58 -3.29
N ARG A 20 -1.29 -9.53 -2.50
CA ARG A 20 -1.01 -10.89 -2.98
C ARG A 20 -2.26 -11.63 -3.40
N GLY A 21 -3.34 -11.52 -2.64
CA GLY A 21 -4.62 -12.20 -2.94
C GLY A 21 -5.30 -11.70 -4.21
N HIS A 22 -5.15 -10.41 -4.54
CA HIS A 22 -5.91 -9.79 -5.65
C HIS A 22 -5.08 -9.53 -6.91
N LEU A 23 -3.78 -9.27 -6.79
CA LEU A 23 -2.94 -8.92 -7.94
C LEU A 23 -2.54 -10.17 -8.74
N ALA A 24 -2.42 -11.33 -8.07
CA ALA A 24 -1.93 -12.59 -8.65
C ALA A 24 -0.64 -12.35 -9.46
N PHE A 25 0.32 -11.67 -8.81
CA PHE A 25 1.59 -11.20 -9.38
C PHE A 25 2.72 -11.57 -8.44
N ASP A 26 3.72 -12.28 -8.95
CA ASP A 26 4.82 -12.82 -8.13
C ASP A 26 5.94 -11.80 -7.91
N GLY A 27 5.91 -10.67 -8.63
CA GLY A 27 6.92 -9.62 -8.54
C GLY A 27 6.75 -8.65 -7.37
N LEU A 28 5.84 -8.89 -6.40
CA LEU A 28 5.70 -8.03 -5.22
C LEU A 28 6.95 -8.11 -4.34
N LYS A 29 7.70 -7.00 -4.23
CA LYS A 29 8.93 -6.93 -3.43
C LYS A 29 8.68 -6.46 -2.02
N SER A 30 7.99 -5.33 -1.87
CA SER A 30 7.70 -4.75 -0.58
C SER A 30 6.44 -3.90 -0.63
N VAL A 31 5.79 -3.79 0.51
CA VAL A 31 4.76 -2.80 0.79
C VAL A 31 5.25 -2.03 2.00
N VAL A 32 5.16 -0.71 1.94
CA VAL A 32 5.44 0.18 3.06
C VAL A 32 4.20 0.98 3.34
N VAL A 33 3.78 1.04 4.60
CA VAL A 33 2.62 1.82 5.03
C VAL A 33 3.09 2.85 6.05
N GLU A 34 2.78 4.11 5.79
CA GLU A 34 3.16 5.23 6.64
C GLU A 34 1.91 6.05 6.99
N SER A 35 1.89 6.61 8.19
CA SER A 35 0.90 7.62 8.55
C SER A 35 1.43 8.98 8.11
N GLU A 36 0.59 9.75 7.44
CA GLU A 36 0.90 11.12 7.02
C GLU A 36 -0.33 12.00 7.28
N GLU A 37 -0.14 13.31 7.24
CA GLU A 37 -1.22 14.28 7.18
C GLU A 37 -1.29 14.85 5.77
N ASP A 38 -2.49 15.00 5.23
CA ASP A 38 -2.67 15.67 3.95
C ASP A 38 -2.54 17.20 4.09
N ILE A 39 -2.79 17.92 2.99
CA ILE A 39 -2.65 19.38 2.95
C ILE A 39 -3.63 20.11 3.90
N ASP A 40 -4.72 19.46 4.28
CA ASP A 40 -5.76 19.99 5.16
C ASP A 40 -5.54 19.55 6.62
N GLY A 41 -4.51 18.74 6.88
CA GLY A 41 -4.19 18.18 8.20
C GLY A 41 -4.95 16.89 8.51
N ASP A 42 -5.66 16.30 7.54
CA ASP A 42 -6.37 15.06 7.74
C ASP A 42 -5.40 13.86 7.70
N ALA A 43 -5.52 12.96 8.67
CA ALA A 43 -4.68 11.78 8.75
C ALA A 43 -4.99 10.81 7.58
N ILE A 44 -3.95 10.45 6.84
CA ILE A 44 -4.01 9.50 5.73
C ILE A 44 -3.01 8.37 5.93
N LEU A 45 -3.15 7.32 5.12
CA LEU A 45 -2.17 6.25 5.02
C LEU A 45 -1.49 6.33 3.66
N ARG A 46 -0.19 6.61 3.64
CA ARG A 46 0.62 6.47 2.43
C ARG A 46 1.00 5.00 2.28
N VAL A 47 0.63 4.40 1.16
CA VAL A 47 0.90 3.00 0.86
C VAL A 47 1.78 2.92 -0.38
N SER A 48 3.05 2.55 -0.19
CA SER A 48 4.02 2.39 -1.27
C SER A 48 4.16 0.91 -1.62
N ILE A 49 3.74 0.52 -2.81
CA ILE A 49 3.82 -0.86 -3.31
C ILE A 49 4.97 -0.93 -4.32
N VAL A 50 5.99 -1.71 -3.99
CA VAL A 50 7.19 -1.90 -4.82
C VAL A 50 7.11 -3.22 -5.56
N LEU A 51 7.22 -3.14 -6.89
CA LEU A 51 7.05 -4.23 -7.82
C LEU A 51 8.34 -4.42 -8.65
N ASP A 52 8.64 -5.65 -9.06
CA ASP A 52 9.73 -5.99 -9.98
C ASP A 52 9.14 -6.61 -11.24
N GLU A 53 9.01 -5.82 -12.29
CA GLU A 53 8.36 -6.20 -13.55
C GLU A 53 9.24 -7.08 -14.46
N LYS A 54 10.24 -7.79 -13.92
CA LYS A 54 11.27 -8.47 -14.73
C LYS A 54 10.72 -9.36 -15.83
N ASN A 55 9.56 -10.01 -15.67
CA ASN A 55 8.98 -10.90 -16.68
C ASN A 55 7.43 -10.93 -16.74
N GLU A 56 6.74 -10.19 -15.87
CA GLU A 56 5.29 -10.24 -15.77
C GLU A 56 4.72 -8.82 -15.95
N LYS A 57 3.77 -8.66 -16.88
CA LYS A 57 3.11 -7.38 -17.13
C LYS A 57 2.01 -7.18 -16.09
N LEU A 58 2.06 -6.07 -15.37
CA LEU A 58 0.96 -5.65 -14.52
C LEU A 58 -0.28 -5.33 -15.35
N ASP A 59 -1.43 -5.85 -14.94
CA ASP A 59 -2.71 -5.48 -15.52
C ASP A 59 -3.20 -4.17 -14.87
N PRO A 60 -3.27 -3.04 -15.61
CA PRO A 60 -3.71 -1.76 -15.06
C PRO A 60 -5.12 -1.83 -14.45
N ARG A 61 -5.99 -2.71 -14.94
CA ARG A 61 -7.35 -2.87 -14.39
C ARG A 61 -7.32 -3.52 -13.01
N LYS A 62 -6.41 -4.48 -12.78
CA LYS A 62 -6.21 -5.08 -11.46
C LYS A 62 -5.62 -4.06 -10.48
N MET A 63 -4.68 -3.24 -10.94
CA MET A 63 -4.05 -2.18 -10.15
C MET A 63 -5.07 -1.10 -9.73
N LEU A 64 -5.94 -0.66 -10.64
CA LEU A 64 -7.02 0.26 -10.33
C LEU A 64 -8.05 -0.35 -9.36
N ALA A 65 -8.35 -1.64 -9.52
CA ALA A 65 -9.23 -2.35 -8.61
C ALA A 65 -8.61 -2.55 -7.22
N LEU A 66 -7.28 -2.55 -7.08
CA LEU A 66 -6.61 -2.92 -5.84
C LEU A 66 -6.88 -1.94 -4.70
N VAL A 67 -6.98 -0.64 -4.98
CA VAL A 67 -7.30 0.38 -3.97
C VAL A 67 -8.62 0.09 -3.26
N ARG A 68 -9.61 -0.47 -3.97
CA ARG A 68 -10.92 -0.81 -3.39
C ARG A 68 -10.82 -1.99 -2.42
N HIS A 69 -9.93 -2.94 -2.70
CA HIS A 69 -9.70 -4.12 -1.88
C HIS A 69 -8.88 -3.77 -0.63
N ILE A 70 -7.88 -2.91 -0.79
CA ILE A 70 -7.10 -2.36 0.32
C ILE A 70 -8.03 -1.60 1.28
N ARG A 71 -8.85 -0.68 0.75
CA ARG A 71 -9.80 0.08 1.58
C ARG A 71 -10.79 -0.81 2.32
N ALA A 72 -11.33 -1.84 1.66
CA ALA A 72 -12.23 -2.80 2.30
C ALA A 72 -11.54 -3.50 3.48
N SER A 73 -10.33 -4.02 3.28
CA SER A 73 -9.56 -4.75 4.30
C SER A 73 -9.16 -3.86 5.48
N LEU A 74 -8.81 -2.59 5.22
CA LEU A 74 -8.54 -1.60 6.27
C LEU A 74 -9.81 -1.30 7.09
N THR A 75 -10.96 -1.16 6.42
CA THR A 75 -12.24 -0.89 7.09
C THR A 75 -12.65 -2.04 8.01
N GLU A 76 -12.39 -3.29 7.62
CA GLU A 76 -12.67 -4.48 8.44
C GLU A 76 -11.93 -4.48 9.78
N VAL A 77 -10.77 -3.81 9.87
CA VAL A 77 -9.99 -3.65 11.10
C VAL A 77 -10.23 -2.31 11.81
N ASN A 78 -11.29 -1.58 11.43
CA ASN A 78 -11.63 -0.24 11.93
C ASN A 78 -10.59 0.84 11.61
N GLU A 79 -9.78 0.65 10.56
CA GLU A 79 -8.91 1.70 10.05
C GLU A 79 -9.70 2.56 9.05
N SER A 80 -9.90 3.84 9.40
CA SER A 80 -10.73 4.77 8.62
C SER A 80 -9.92 5.73 7.74
N ARG A 81 -8.60 5.83 7.94
CA ARG A 81 -7.73 6.69 7.14
C ARG A 81 -7.74 6.25 5.68
N PHE A 82 -7.78 7.21 4.77
CA PHE A 82 -7.82 6.90 3.35
C PHE A 82 -6.43 6.40 2.88
N PRO A 83 -6.35 5.25 2.17
CA PRO A 83 -5.08 4.76 1.65
C PRO A 83 -4.73 5.46 0.33
N LEU A 84 -3.69 6.28 0.35
CA LEU A 84 -3.06 6.84 -0.84
C LEU A 84 -2.03 5.83 -1.38
N VAL A 85 -2.43 5.09 -2.43
CA VAL A 85 -1.63 3.98 -2.97
C VAL A 85 -0.77 4.46 -4.14
N SER A 86 0.53 4.26 -4.01
CA SER A 86 1.53 4.51 -5.06
C SER A 86 2.23 3.21 -5.45
N TYR A 87 2.53 3.08 -6.74
CA TYR A 87 3.20 1.92 -7.30
C TYR A 87 4.57 2.33 -7.85
N PHE A 88 5.60 1.57 -7.49
CA PHE A 88 6.96 1.86 -7.90
C PHE A 88 7.61 0.61 -8.51
N ASP A 89 8.37 0.78 -9.60
CA ASP A 89 9.41 -0.20 -9.95
C ASP A 89 10.50 -0.15 -8.88
N GLN A 90 11.09 -1.31 -8.58
CA GLN A 90 12.17 -1.40 -7.60
C GLN A 90 13.32 -0.41 -7.85
N ARG A 91 13.65 -0.12 -9.12
CA ARG A 91 14.71 0.84 -9.47
C ARG A 91 14.36 2.26 -9.07
N ASP A 92 13.12 2.67 -9.30
CA ASP A 92 12.64 4.03 -9.01
C ASP A 92 12.51 4.25 -7.50
N TYR A 93 11.97 3.26 -6.79
CA TYR A 93 11.84 3.33 -5.33
C TYR A 93 13.20 3.53 -4.62
N SER A 94 14.22 2.79 -5.09
CA SER A 94 15.58 2.87 -4.55
C SER A 94 16.29 4.19 -4.88
N ALA A 95 15.88 4.89 -5.94
CA ALA A 95 16.41 6.22 -6.27
C ALA A 95 15.77 7.29 -5.36
N LEU A 96 14.45 7.25 -5.20
CA LEU A 96 13.69 8.18 -4.35
C LEU A 96 14.18 8.18 -2.90
N HIS A 97 14.47 7.00 -2.34
CA HIS A 97 14.93 6.86 -0.96
C HIS A 97 16.44 7.13 -0.78
N ARG A 98 17.22 7.24 -1.86
CA ARG A 98 18.63 7.64 -1.80
C ARG A 98 18.81 9.16 -1.79
N GLU A 99 17.85 9.91 -2.31
CA GLU A 99 17.90 11.38 -2.32
C GLU A 99 17.38 12.00 -1.02
N ALA A 100 16.63 11.24 -0.21
CA ALA A 100 16.09 11.66 1.07
C ALA A 100 17.01 11.36 2.29
N ALA A 101 18.21 10.80 2.05
CA ALA A 101 19.21 10.43 3.07
C ALA A 101 20.48 11.28 2.94
#